data_AF-A0A9E4SNH0-F1
#
_entry.id   AF-A0A9E4SNH0-F1
#
_cell.length_a   1.000
_cell.length_b   1.000
_cell.length_c   1.000
_cell.angle_alpha   90.00
_cell.angle_beta   90.00
_cell.angle_gamma   90.00
#
_symmetry.space_group_name_H-M   'P 1'
#
loop_
_entity.id
_entity.type
_entity.pdbx_description
1 polymer ?
#
loop_
_entity_poly.entity_id
_entity_poly.type
_entity_poly.pdbx_seq_one_letter_code
_entity_poly.pdbx_strand_id
1 'polypeptide(L)'
;RSGKFKDLQASLRGISPNLLASRLKRLEAAGVLERSFYSQHPPRAAYQLTEKGEGLRDVVREMARWGAKYQLDDQQRADFVEAVGEGVIGPA
;
A
#
# COMPACT_ATOMS: atom_id res chain seq x y z
N ARG A 1 -4.04 -8.97 -5.03
CA ARG A 1 -5.46 -8.62 -4.75
C ARG A 1 -5.71 -7.19 -5.26
N SER A 2 -6.87 -6.92 -5.86
CA SER A 2 -7.23 -5.58 -6.37
C SER A 2 -7.79 -4.68 -5.27
N GLY A 3 -7.31 -3.43 -5.18
CA GLY A 3 -7.82 -2.40 -4.27
C GLY A 3 -8.54 -1.28 -5.01
N LYS A 4 -9.75 -0.91 -4.56
CA LYS A 4 -10.44 0.29 -5.10
C LYS A 4 -9.81 1.54 -4.49
N PHE A 5 -9.88 2.67 -5.21
CA PHE A 5 -9.31 3.93 -4.72
C PHE A 5 -9.79 4.30 -3.31
N LYS A 6 -11.11 4.18 -3.04
CA LYS A 6 -11.68 4.50 -1.72
C LYS A 6 -11.14 3.60 -0.61
N ASP A 7 -10.98 2.31 -0.90
CA ASP A 7 -10.49 1.33 0.08
C ASP A 7 -9.02 1.62 0.41
N LEU A 8 -8.21 1.91 -0.62
CA LEU A 8 -6.80 2.32 -0.46
C LEU A 8 -6.66 3.64 0.29
N GLN A 9 -7.57 4.59 0.06
CA GLN A 9 -7.56 5.85 0.79
C GLN A 9 -7.95 5.64 2.26
N ALA A 10 -8.94 4.78 2.52
CA ALA A 10 -9.39 4.47 3.87
C ALA A 10 -8.32 3.73 4.68
N SER A 11 -7.52 2.87 4.06
CA SER A 11 -6.42 2.15 4.74
C SER A 11 -5.21 3.04 5.06
N LEU A 12 -5.11 4.22 4.44
CA LEU A 12 -3.98 5.14 4.60
C LEU A 12 -4.42 6.39 5.36
N ARG A 13 -4.47 6.29 6.70
CA ARG A 13 -4.90 7.39 7.58
C ARG A 13 -4.13 8.68 7.27
N GLY A 14 -4.86 9.75 7.01
CA GLY A 14 -4.30 11.10 6.78
C GLY A 14 -3.78 11.37 5.37
N ILE A 15 -3.85 10.42 4.43
CA ILE A 15 -3.46 10.71 3.04
C ILE A 15 -4.51 11.58 2.34
N SER A 16 -4.06 12.64 1.67
CA SER A 16 -4.96 13.43 0.83
C SER A 16 -5.30 12.68 -0.48
N PRO A 17 -6.52 12.84 -1.04
CA PRO A 17 -6.89 12.21 -2.30
C PRO A 17 -5.91 12.54 -3.44
N ASN A 18 -5.46 13.79 -3.52
CA ASN A 18 -4.54 14.26 -4.55
C ASN A 18 -3.16 13.59 -4.44
N LEU A 19 -2.65 13.44 -3.21
CA LEU A 19 -1.38 12.75 -3.00
C LEU A 19 -1.50 11.26 -3.35
N LEU A 20 -2.57 10.60 -2.91
CA LEU A 20 -2.81 9.19 -3.25
C LEU A 20 -2.88 9.00 -4.77
N ALA A 21 -3.67 9.81 -5.47
CA ALA A 21 -3.78 9.75 -6.93
C ALA A 21 -2.42 9.95 -7.63
N SER A 22 -1.62 10.91 -7.17
CA SER A 22 -0.27 11.14 -7.68
C SER A 22 0.66 9.94 -7.45
N ARG A 23 0.62 9.31 -6.27
CA ARG A 23 1.42 8.12 -5.96
C ARG A 23 1.01 6.91 -6.80
N LEU A 24 -0.30 6.67 -6.95
CA LEU A 24 -0.81 5.57 -7.77
C LEU A 24 -0.41 5.76 -9.24
N LYS A 25 -0.53 6.98 -9.79
CA LYS A 25 -0.08 7.30 -11.16
C LYS A 25 1.42 7.03 -11.35
N ARG A 26 2.25 7.37 -10.36
CA ARG A 26 3.69 7.09 -10.41
C ARG A 26 4.00 5.59 -10.39
N LEU A 27 3.30 4.82 -9.55
CA LEU A 27 3.48 3.37 -9.46
C LEU A 27 2.98 2.66 -10.73
N GLU A 28 1.89 3.13 -11.33
CA GLU A 28 1.41 2.67 -12.64
C GLU A 28 2.45 2.96 -13.73
N ALA A 29 2.97 4.19 -13.80
CA ALA A 29 4.02 4.56 -14.76
C ALA A 29 5.33 3.76 -14.58
N ALA A 30 5.63 3.32 -13.35
CA ALA A 30 6.78 2.47 -13.05
C ALA A 30 6.53 0.98 -13.33
N GLY A 31 5.32 0.60 -13.76
CA GLY A 31 4.92 -0.79 -14.01
C GLY A 31 4.77 -1.63 -12.74
N VAL A 32 4.59 -1.00 -11.58
CA VAL A 32 4.37 -1.67 -10.29
C VAL A 32 2.89 -1.98 -10.10
N LEU A 33 2.01 -1.14 -10.65
CA LEU A 33 0.57 -1.32 -10.60
C LEU A 33 -0.02 -1.34 -12.01
N GLU A 34 -1.10 -2.09 -12.15
CA GLU A 34 -2.03 -1.99 -13.27
C GLU A 34 -3.37 -1.41 -12.79
N ARG A 35 -3.99 -0.60 -13.65
CA ARG A 35 -5.26 0.08 -13.38
C ARG A 35 -6.35 -0.48 -14.28
N SER A 36 -7.45 -0.95 -13.67
CA SER A 36 -8.63 -1.46 -14.37
C SER A 36 -9.86 -0.65 -13.99
N PHE A 37 -10.65 -0.19 -14.97
CA PHE A 37 -11.93 0.46 -14.71
C PHE A 37 -13.04 -0.58 -14.56
N TYR A 38 -13.76 -0.54 -13.44
CA TYR A 38 -14.89 -1.44 -13.17
C TYR A 38 -16.25 -0.75 -13.32
N SER A 39 -16.26 0.57 -13.47
CA SER A 39 -17.42 1.35 -13.90
C SER A 39 -16.95 2.46 -14.82
N GLN A 40 -17.71 2.72 -15.88
CA GLN A 40 -17.46 3.85 -16.79
C GLN A 40 -18.34 5.06 -16.46
N HIS A 41 -19.44 4.88 -15.73
CA HIS A 41 -20.41 5.94 -15.44
C HIS A 41 -20.90 5.86 -13.98
N PRO A 42 -20.35 6.67 -13.05
CA PRO A 42 -19.13 7.46 -13.18
C PRO A 42 -17.88 6.55 -13.25
N PRO A 43 -16.76 7.00 -13.85
CA PRO A 43 -15.53 6.21 -13.92
C PRO A 43 -15.01 5.80 -12.54
N ARG A 44 -14.82 4.49 -12.33
CA ARG A 44 -14.23 3.96 -11.10
C ARG A 44 -13.14 2.96 -11.41
N ALA A 45 -11.97 3.18 -10.83
CA ALA A 45 -10.78 2.37 -11.03
C ALA A 45 -10.47 1.49 -9.81
N ALA A 46 -9.95 0.31 -10.09
CA ALA A 46 -9.28 -0.54 -9.13
C ALA A 46 -7.82 -0.75 -9.58
N TYR A 47 -6.94 -0.96 -8.61
CA TYR A 47 -5.50 -1.08 -8.81
C TYR A 47 -5.02 -2.44 -8.34
N GLN A 48 -4.14 -3.07 -9.11
CA GLN A 48 -3.58 -4.38 -8.84
C GLN A 48 -2.07 -4.31 -8.95
N LEU A 49 -1.34 -5.04 -8.10
CA LEU A 49 0.09 -5.23 -8.28
C LEU A 49 0.32 -6.07 -9.53
N THR A 50 1.30 -5.64 -10.34
CA THR A 50 1.87 -6.46 -11.41
C THR A 50 2.80 -7.51 -10.81
N GLU A 51 3.32 -8.43 -11.62
CA GLU A 51 4.40 -9.33 -11.19
C GLU A 51 5.61 -8.57 -10.62
N LYS A 52 5.99 -7.46 -11.27
CA LYS A 52 7.04 -6.56 -10.77
C LYS A 52 6.68 -5.98 -9.39
N GLY A 53 5.43 -5.59 -9.19
CA GLY A 53 4.97 -5.06 -7.91
C GLY A 53 4.88 -6.11 -6.80
N GLU A 54 4.45 -7.33 -7.14
CA GLU A 54 4.47 -8.48 -6.23
C GLU A 54 5.90 -8.79 -5.78
N GLY A 55 6.88 -8.76 -6.69
CA GLY A 55 8.30 -8.93 -6.37
C GLY A 55 8.89 -7.88 -5.42
N LEU A 56 8.26 -6.70 -5.27
CA LEU A 56 8.71 -5.68 -4.31
C LEU A 56 8.25 -5.94 -2.88
N ARG A 57 7.30 -6.84 -2.64
CA ARG A 57 6.72 -7.05 -1.30
C ARG A 57 7.76 -7.40 -0.26
N ASP A 58 8.63 -8.35 -0.57
CA ASP A 58 9.64 -8.82 0.38
C ASP A 58 10.69 -7.74 0.65
N VAL A 59 11.09 -6.98 -0.37
CA VAL A 59 12.02 -5.84 -0.21
C VAL A 59 11.43 -4.79 0.73
N VAL A 60 10.17 -4.39 0.51
CA VAL A 60 9.48 -3.42 1.37
C VAL A 60 9.34 -3.97 2.80
N ARG A 61 9.04 -5.26 2.95
CA ARG A 61 8.94 -5.92 4.26
C ARG A 61 10.27 -5.90 5.01
N GLU A 62 11.38 -6.20 4.35
CA GLU A 62 12.71 -6.17 4.98
C GLU A 62 13.13 -4.75 5.35
N MET A 63 12.84 -3.75 4.51
CA MET A 63 13.06 -2.34 4.88
C MET A 63 12.23 -1.94 6.11
N ALA A 64 10.99 -2.39 6.17
CA ALA A 64 10.09 -2.21 7.32
C ALA A 64 10.68 -2.83 8.60
N ARG A 65 11.10 -4.10 8.53
CA ARG A 65 11.73 -4.83 9.66
C ARG A 65 12.99 -4.14 10.16
N TRP A 66 13.85 -3.70 9.24
CA TRP A 66 15.05 -2.94 9.58
C TRP A 66 14.70 -1.64 10.30
N GLY A 67 13.75 -0.86 9.78
CA GLY A 67 13.30 0.38 10.41
C GLY A 67 12.76 0.14 11.83
N ALA A 68 11.91 -0.87 12.00
CA ALA A 68 11.36 -1.24 13.29
C ALA A 68 12.42 -1.69 14.30
N LYS A 69 13.47 -2.37 13.85
CA LYS A 69 14.56 -2.81 14.73
C LYS A 69 15.36 -1.65 15.31
N TYR A 70 15.49 -0.54 14.59
CA TYR A 70 16.42 0.53 14.95
C TYR A 70 15.76 1.88 15.29
N GLN A 71 14.47 2.06 14.97
CA GLN A 71 13.77 3.34 15.20
C GLN A 71 12.56 3.24 16.13
N LEU A 72 12.08 2.03 16.41
CA LEU A 72 10.94 1.83 17.30
C LEU A 72 11.43 1.35 18.67
N ASP A 73 10.81 1.85 19.72
CA ASP A 73 10.96 1.28 21.06
C ASP A 73 10.31 -0.12 21.13
N ASP A 74 10.49 -0.82 22.26
CA ASP A 74 10.00 -2.19 22.42
C ASP A 74 8.49 -2.33 22.27
N GLN A 75 7.71 -1.31 22.67
CA GLN A 75 6.26 -1.32 22.56
C GLN A 75 5.84 -1.08 21.10
N GLN A 76 6.41 -0.05 20.47
CA GLN A 76 6.15 0.29 19.07
C GLN A 76 6.57 -0.84 18.11
N ARG A 77 7.62 -1.59 18.45
CA ARG A 77 8.12 -2.72 17.67
C ARG A 77 7.18 -3.92 17.73
N ALA A 78 6.55 -4.20 18.87
CA ALA A 78 5.56 -5.26 19.00
C ALA A 78 4.32 -5.00 18.12
N ASP A 79 3.76 -3.79 18.24
CA ASP A 79 2.61 -3.33 17.44
C ASP A 79 2.90 -3.38 15.93
N PHE A 80 4.13 -3.05 15.54
CA PHE A 80 4.57 -3.08 14.14
C PHE A 80 4.73 -4.50 13.59
N VAL A 81 5.31 -5.42 14.37
CA VAL A 81 5.51 -6.83 13.95
C VAL A 81 4.16 -7.52 13.75
N GLU A 82 3.16 -7.21 14.56
CA GLU A 82 1.78 -7.68 14.39
C GLU A 82 1.17 -7.17 13.08
N ALA A 83 1.25 -5.86 12.81
CA ALA A 83 0.73 -5.26 11.58
C ALA A 83 1.40 -5.81 10.30
N VAL A 84 2.72 -6.02 10.32
CA VAL A 84 3.47 -6.55 9.17
C VAL A 84 3.31 -8.08 9.03
N GLY A 85 3.07 -8.80 10.13
CA GLY A 85 2.88 -10.25 10.17
C GLY A 85 1.57 -10.72 9.54
N GLU A 86 0.49 -9.95 9.65
CA GLU A 86 -0.83 -10.32 9.09
C GLU A 86 -1.07 -9.87 7.64
N GLY A 87 -0.09 -9.24 6.99
CA GLY A 87 -0.27 -8.72 5.62
C GLY A 87 -1.21 -7.50 5.57
N VAL A 88 -1.42 -6.83 6.70
CA VAL A 88 -2.29 -5.66 6.85
C VAL A 88 -1.43 -4.41 7.01
N ILE A 89 -1.13 -3.74 5.91
CA ILE A 89 -0.61 -2.36 5.97
C ILE A 89 -1.79 -1.44 6.33
N GLY A 90 -1.98 -1.19 7.63
CA GLY A 90 -2.84 -0.14 8.18
C GLY A 90 -3.44 -0.53 9.55
N PRO A 91 -3.30 0.31 10.61
CA PRO A 91 -3.86 0.00 11.92
C PRO A 91 -5.35 0.34 12.00
N ALA A 92 -6.09 -0.48 12.73
CA ALA A 92 -7.37 -0.11 13.36
C ALA A 92 -7.10 0.70 14.63
#